data_AF-A0A418ES74-F1
#
_entry.id   AF-A0A418ES74-F1
#
_cell.length_a   1.000
_cell.length_b   1.000
_cell.length_c   1.000
_cell.angle_alpha   90.00
_cell.angle_beta   90.00
_cell.angle_gamma   90.00
#
_symmetry.space_group_name_H-M   'P 1'
#
loop_
_entity.id
_entity.type
_entity.pdbx_description
1 polymer ?
#
loop_
_entity_poly.entity_id
_entity_poly.type
_entity_poly.pdbx_seq_one_letter_code
_entity_poly.pdbx_strand_id
1 'polypeptide(L)'
;MREILSIHLGQGGVQLGNSCWELYCLEHGIQPDGQMPADETIGLGNDSFTTFFTETGAGKYVPRAVFVDLEPSVCDEIRTGTYRQLYHPEQIISGKEDAANNYARGHYTIGKEVVDVVLDRIRKLADNCTGLQGFMIFNAVGGGTGSGLGSLLLERLSVDYGRKSKLGFTIYPSPQVSTAVVEPYNSVLATHGLLEHTDVAIMLDNEAIYDICKRSLDIDRPSYTNLNRLIAQVISSLTTSLRFDGSLNVDVTEFQTNLVPYPRIHFMLSSYAPVISAEKAYHEQLSVAEITNSCFEPASMMAKCDPRHGKYMAACLMYRGDVVPKDVNAAVATIKTKRTIQFVDWCPTGFKCGINYQPPTVVPGGDLARVQRAVAMISNTSAIAEVFSRIDHKFDLMYAKRAFVHWYVGEGMEEGEFSEAREDLAALEKDYEEVSAETQEGDGEDDMEYGEEY
;
A
#
# COMPACT_ATOMS: atom_id res chain seq x y z
N MET A 1 -14.11 -17.17 10.61
CA MET A 1 -13.95 -16.10 9.61
C MET A 1 -12.64 -15.37 9.88
N ARG A 2 -12.16 -14.61 8.91
CA ARG A 2 -10.83 -14.00 8.90
C ARG A 2 -10.99 -12.51 8.60
N GLU A 3 -11.55 -11.77 9.56
CA GLU A 3 -11.93 -10.37 9.35
C GLU A 3 -10.73 -9.44 9.38
N ILE A 4 -10.81 -8.35 8.60
CA ILE A 4 -9.79 -7.30 8.53
C ILE A 4 -10.47 -5.94 8.68
N LEU A 5 -9.85 -5.06 9.46
CA LEU A 5 -10.31 -3.69 9.62
C LEU A 5 -9.47 -2.75 8.75
N SER A 6 -10.12 -1.92 7.94
CA SER A 6 -9.45 -0.86 7.18
C SER A 6 -9.53 0.46 7.93
N ILE A 7 -8.40 1.13 8.10
CA ILE A 7 -8.28 2.40 8.80
C ILE A 7 -7.72 3.43 7.81
N HIS A 8 -8.49 4.46 7.52
CA HIS A 8 -8.16 5.50 6.56
C HIS A 8 -7.88 6.81 7.29
N LEU A 9 -6.65 7.31 7.18
CA LEU A 9 -6.15 8.44 7.98
C LEU A 9 -5.79 9.64 7.10
N GLY A 10 -6.38 10.79 7.43
CA GLY A 10 -6.18 12.06 6.74
C GLY A 10 -6.72 12.07 5.30
N GLN A 11 -6.71 13.25 4.68
CA GLN A 11 -7.22 13.44 3.31
C GLN A 11 -6.78 12.35 2.32
N GLY A 12 -5.47 12.08 2.22
CA GLY A 12 -4.95 11.08 1.28
C GLY A 12 -5.47 9.66 1.53
N GLY A 13 -5.50 9.22 2.80
CA GLY A 13 -6.02 7.91 3.17
C GLY A 13 -7.53 7.79 2.97
N VAL A 14 -8.28 8.84 3.28
CA VAL A 14 -9.75 8.90 3.18
C VAL A 14 -10.20 8.89 1.71
N GLN A 15 -9.59 9.70 0.84
CA GLN A 15 -9.93 9.75 -0.58
C GLN A 15 -9.56 8.45 -1.31
N LEU A 16 -8.40 7.85 -0.96
CA LEU A 16 -8.02 6.53 -1.46
C LEU A 16 -9.00 5.46 -0.98
N GLY A 17 -9.35 5.49 0.31
CA GLY A 17 -10.33 4.57 0.90
C GLY A 17 -11.67 4.61 0.18
N ASN A 18 -12.19 5.81 -0.12
CA ASN A 18 -13.44 5.97 -0.85
C ASN A 18 -13.40 5.28 -2.23
N SER A 19 -12.27 5.42 -2.94
CA SER A 19 -12.06 4.78 -4.26
C SER A 19 -11.93 3.25 -4.14
N CYS A 20 -11.28 2.75 -3.08
CA CYS A 20 -11.17 1.31 -2.80
C CYS A 20 -12.54 0.68 -2.49
N TRP A 21 -13.33 1.32 -1.63
CA TRP A 21 -14.64 0.78 -1.23
C TRP A 21 -15.68 0.88 -2.34
N GLU A 22 -15.64 1.93 -3.19
CA GLU A 22 -16.41 1.98 -4.44
C GLU A 22 -16.13 0.73 -5.29
N LEU A 23 -14.85 0.41 -5.49
CA LEU A 23 -14.44 -0.76 -6.27
C LEU A 23 -14.86 -2.08 -5.60
N TYR A 24 -14.71 -2.21 -4.27
CA TYR A 24 -15.15 -3.41 -3.55
C TYR A 24 -16.66 -3.62 -3.66
N CYS A 25 -17.46 -2.57 -3.56
CA CYS A 25 -18.91 -2.66 -3.76
C CYS A 25 -19.25 -3.16 -5.18
N LEU A 26 -18.59 -2.62 -6.21
CA LEU A 26 -18.79 -3.06 -7.59
C LEU A 26 -18.37 -4.51 -7.83
N GLU A 27 -17.27 -4.96 -7.22
CA GLU A 27 -16.79 -6.33 -7.34
C GLU A 27 -17.71 -7.37 -6.67
N HIS A 28 -18.41 -6.97 -5.61
CA HIS A 28 -19.30 -7.85 -4.84
C HIS A 28 -20.79 -7.64 -5.17
N GLY A 29 -21.15 -6.78 -6.12
CA GLY A 29 -22.55 -6.48 -6.46
C GLY A 29 -23.31 -5.74 -5.35
N ILE A 30 -22.61 -5.09 -4.42
CA ILE A 30 -23.21 -4.35 -3.31
C ILE A 30 -23.59 -2.96 -3.81
N GLN A 31 -24.87 -2.60 -3.65
CA GLN A 31 -25.38 -1.30 -4.04
C GLN A 31 -24.90 -0.20 -3.08
N PRO A 32 -24.94 1.09 -3.48
CA PRO A 32 -24.49 2.19 -2.62
C PRO A 32 -25.24 2.36 -1.29
N ASP A 33 -26.43 1.76 -1.17
CA ASP A 33 -27.23 1.69 0.06
C ASP A 33 -26.83 0.52 0.99
N GLY A 34 -25.90 -0.33 0.53
CA GLY A 34 -25.42 -1.53 1.21
C GLY A 34 -26.29 -2.76 1.01
N GLN A 35 -27.33 -2.71 0.18
CA GLN A 35 -28.15 -3.88 -0.15
C GLN A 35 -27.50 -4.70 -1.26
N MET A 36 -27.70 -6.02 -1.22
CA MET A 36 -27.34 -6.94 -2.28
C MET A 36 -28.62 -7.53 -2.88
N PRO A 37 -28.93 -7.32 -4.17
CA PRO A 37 -30.14 -7.86 -4.79
C PRO A 37 -30.19 -9.39 -4.73
N ALA A 38 -31.33 -9.94 -4.30
CA ALA A 38 -31.50 -11.39 -4.08
C ALA A 38 -31.28 -12.27 -5.32
N ASP A 39 -31.42 -11.72 -6.54
CA ASP A 39 -31.29 -12.48 -7.81
C ASP A 39 -29.84 -12.86 -8.17
N GLU A 40 -28.83 -12.28 -7.50
CA GLU A 40 -27.40 -12.61 -7.69
C GLU A 40 -26.86 -13.67 -6.70
N THR A 41 -27.71 -14.17 -5.79
CA THR A 41 -27.33 -15.23 -4.85
C THR A 41 -27.28 -16.64 -5.48
N ILE A 42 -27.74 -16.80 -6.72
CA ILE A 42 -27.76 -18.10 -7.42
C ILE A 42 -26.44 -18.31 -8.17
N GLY A 43 -25.38 -18.67 -7.44
CA GLY A 43 -24.13 -19.18 -8.04
C GLY A 43 -22.84 -18.84 -7.28
N LEU A 44 -22.86 -17.85 -6.40
CA LEU A 44 -21.74 -17.52 -5.51
C LEU A 44 -21.98 -18.16 -4.14
N GLY A 45 -21.82 -19.49 -4.06
CA GLY A 45 -21.51 -20.08 -2.77
C GLY A 45 -20.17 -19.52 -2.34
N ASN A 46 -20.14 -18.59 -1.38
CA ASN A 46 -19.16 -18.50 -0.28
C ASN A 46 -19.19 -17.12 0.39
N ASP A 47 -19.33 -17.12 1.71
CA ASP A 47 -19.31 -15.96 2.63
C ASP A 47 -17.94 -15.22 2.67
N SER A 48 -17.07 -15.37 1.67
CA SER A 48 -15.67 -14.91 1.72
C SER A 48 -15.53 -13.38 1.77
N PHE A 49 -16.55 -12.62 1.35
CA PHE A 49 -16.54 -11.15 1.44
C PHE A 49 -16.92 -10.61 2.84
N THR A 50 -17.45 -11.46 3.73
CA THR A 50 -17.72 -11.10 5.14
C THR A 50 -16.44 -10.76 5.94
N THR A 51 -15.27 -11.06 5.36
CA THR A 51 -13.97 -10.61 5.85
C THR A 51 -13.86 -9.08 5.88
N PHE A 52 -14.45 -8.38 4.90
CA PHE A 52 -14.43 -6.93 4.76
C PHE A 52 -15.77 -6.27 5.13
N PHE A 53 -16.89 -7.00 5.02
CA PHE A 53 -18.23 -6.48 5.30
C PHE A 53 -18.84 -7.15 6.55
N THR A 54 -19.66 -6.39 7.27
CA THR A 54 -20.52 -6.88 8.35
C THR A 54 -21.95 -6.86 7.87
N GLU A 55 -22.64 -8.00 7.95
CA GLU A 55 -24.07 -8.08 7.65
C GLU A 55 -24.89 -7.61 8.85
N THR A 56 -25.84 -6.71 8.60
CA THR A 56 -26.83 -6.29 9.59
C THR A 56 -28.10 -7.13 9.44
N GLY A 57 -28.90 -7.24 10.50
CA GLY A 57 -30.16 -8.01 10.46
C GLY A 57 -31.21 -7.53 9.45
N ALA A 58 -30.98 -6.38 8.80
CA ALA A 58 -31.80 -5.84 7.72
C ALA A 58 -31.29 -6.21 6.30
N GLY A 59 -30.33 -7.14 6.19
CA GLY A 59 -29.72 -7.56 4.92
C GLY A 59 -28.77 -6.51 4.31
N LYS A 60 -28.37 -5.51 5.10
CA LYS A 60 -27.43 -4.47 4.67
C LYS A 60 -26.01 -4.84 5.07
N TYR A 61 -25.09 -4.77 4.13
CA TYR A 61 -23.66 -4.97 4.30
C TYR A 61 -22.95 -3.63 4.59
N VAL A 62 -22.29 -3.56 5.75
CA VAL A 62 -21.55 -2.38 6.21
C VAL A 62 -20.05 -2.67 6.19
N PRO A 63 -19.22 -1.82 5.55
CA PRO A 63 -17.77 -1.95 5.56
C PRO A 63 -17.18 -1.99 6.97
N ARG A 64 -16.18 -2.85 7.19
CA ARG A 64 -15.30 -2.84 8.37
C ARG A 64 -14.22 -1.78 8.20
N ALA A 65 -14.64 -0.53 8.07
CA ALA A 65 -13.77 0.62 7.82
C ALA A 65 -13.94 1.68 8.91
N VAL A 66 -12.85 2.39 9.21
CA VAL A 66 -12.86 3.63 9.99
C VAL A 66 -12.18 4.71 9.17
N PHE A 67 -12.86 5.84 9.00
CA PHE A 67 -12.32 7.03 8.34
C PHE A 67 -12.07 8.08 9.41
N VAL A 68 -10.84 8.60 9.45
CA VAL A 68 -10.42 9.59 10.43
C VAL A 68 -9.73 10.72 9.72
N ASP A 69 -10.21 11.93 9.95
CA ASP A 69 -9.49 13.14 9.60
C ASP A 69 -9.64 14.18 10.72
N LEU A 70 -8.64 15.04 10.87
CA LEU A 70 -8.66 16.12 11.86
C LEU A 70 -9.49 17.32 11.35
N GLU A 71 -9.75 17.38 10.04
CA GLU A 71 -10.65 18.34 9.40
C GLU A 71 -11.92 17.64 8.86
N PRO A 72 -13.11 18.27 8.91
CA PRO A 72 -14.33 17.64 8.44
C PRO A 72 -14.48 17.56 6.90
N SER A 73 -13.78 18.39 6.12
CA SER A 73 -14.04 18.61 4.70
C SER A 73 -14.12 17.31 3.88
N VAL A 74 -13.12 16.45 3.99
CA VAL A 74 -13.06 15.18 3.23
C VAL A 74 -14.02 14.13 3.80
N CYS A 75 -14.22 14.12 5.11
CA CYS A 75 -15.22 13.25 5.75
C CYS A 75 -16.65 13.62 5.34
N ASP A 76 -16.94 14.90 5.17
CA ASP A 76 -18.25 15.40 4.77
C ASP A 76 -18.57 15.06 3.30
N GLU A 77 -17.56 14.96 2.43
CA GLU A 77 -17.72 14.41 1.08
C GLU A 77 -18.23 12.95 1.13
N ILE A 78 -17.73 12.13 2.06
CA ILE A 78 -18.23 10.76 2.24
C ILE A 78 -19.67 10.77 2.80
N ARG A 79 -19.95 11.65 3.77
CA ARG A 79 -21.30 11.77 4.38
C ARG A 79 -22.37 12.27 3.41
N THR A 80 -21.97 12.99 2.36
CA THR A 80 -22.89 13.58 1.37
C THR A 80 -22.84 12.91 0.00
N GLY A 81 -21.81 12.11 -0.26
CA GLY A 81 -21.58 11.44 -1.53
C GLY A 81 -22.51 10.25 -1.81
N THR A 82 -22.22 9.55 -2.91
CA THR A 82 -23.02 8.42 -3.42
C THR A 82 -23.16 7.30 -2.39
N TYR A 83 -22.07 6.98 -1.67
CA TYR A 83 -22.01 5.91 -0.67
C TYR A 83 -22.32 6.38 0.76
N ARG A 84 -23.01 7.51 0.93
CA ARG A 84 -23.37 8.06 2.26
C ARG A 84 -24.14 7.08 3.15
N GLN A 85 -24.90 6.16 2.54
CA GLN A 85 -25.68 5.17 3.27
C GLN A 85 -24.89 3.90 3.56
N LEU A 86 -23.74 3.68 2.94
CA LEU A 86 -22.97 2.45 3.10
C LEU A 86 -22.33 2.35 4.50
N TYR A 87 -21.73 3.44 4.96
CA TYR A 87 -20.99 3.49 6.22
C TYR A 87 -21.89 3.77 7.43
N HIS A 88 -21.50 3.27 8.59
CA HIS A 88 -22.11 3.71 9.84
C HIS A 88 -21.58 5.10 10.20
N PRO A 89 -22.42 6.08 10.59
CA PRO A 89 -21.96 7.45 10.87
C PRO A 89 -20.85 7.54 11.92
N GLU A 90 -20.84 6.60 12.88
CA GLU A 90 -19.81 6.52 13.92
C GLU A 90 -18.45 6.00 13.44
N GLN A 91 -18.37 5.46 12.23
CA GLN A 91 -17.11 5.06 11.59
C GLN A 91 -16.40 6.23 10.91
N ILE A 92 -17.08 7.37 10.73
CA ILE A 92 -16.54 8.57 10.09
C ILE A 92 -16.27 9.62 11.18
N ILE A 93 -15.02 9.68 11.62
CA ILE A 93 -14.54 10.53 12.70
C ILE A 93 -13.87 11.75 12.10
N SER A 94 -14.39 12.93 12.45
CA SER A 94 -13.85 14.22 11.99
C SER A 94 -13.51 15.10 13.19
N GLY A 95 -12.31 15.66 13.21
CA GLY A 95 -11.93 16.73 14.14
C GLY A 95 -12.53 18.08 13.74
N LYS A 96 -12.06 19.14 14.41
CA LYS A 96 -12.44 20.53 14.12
C LYS A 96 -11.28 21.36 13.55
N GLU A 97 -10.05 20.98 13.90
CA GLU A 97 -8.84 21.69 13.53
C GLU A 97 -7.90 20.71 12.85
N ASP A 98 -7.29 21.15 11.76
CA ASP A 98 -6.36 20.33 11.01
C ASP A 98 -4.96 20.30 11.65
N ALA A 99 -4.14 19.36 11.17
CA ALA A 99 -2.72 19.31 11.53
C ALA A 99 -1.87 20.34 10.76
N ALA A 100 -2.43 21.11 9.82
CA ALA A 100 -1.74 22.16 9.05
C ALA A 100 -0.38 21.72 8.46
N ASN A 101 -0.32 20.49 7.91
CA ASN A 101 0.91 19.85 7.40
C ASN A 101 2.05 19.73 8.43
N ASN A 102 1.74 19.67 9.72
CA ASN A 102 2.71 19.52 10.79
C ASN A 102 2.52 18.17 11.51
N TYR A 103 3.53 17.31 11.44
CA TYR A 103 3.58 16.03 12.16
C TYR A 103 3.28 16.20 13.65
N ALA A 104 3.91 17.18 14.30
CA ALA A 104 3.81 17.38 15.74
C ALA A 104 2.37 17.72 16.17
N ARG A 105 1.62 18.46 15.35
CA ARG A 105 0.18 18.69 15.60
C ARG A 105 -0.63 17.40 15.54
N GLY A 106 -0.37 16.60 14.51
CA GLY A 106 -1.03 15.32 14.31
C GLY A 106 -0.68 14.29 15.38
N HIS A 107 0.50 14.37 15.98
CA HIS A 107 0.99 13.36 16.95
C HIS A 107 0.83 13.80 18.42
N TYR A 108 1.20 15.04 18.76
CA TYR A 108 1.35 15.49 20.14
C TYR A 108 0.21 16.34 20.67
N THR A 109 -0.38 17.22 19.85
CA THR A 109 -1.44 18.15 20.30
C THR A 109 -2.82 17.68 19.87
N ILE A 110 -3.23 17.99 18.65
CA ILE A 110 -4.57 17.73 18.14
C ILE A 110 -4.86 16.22 18.05
N GLY A 111 -3.88 15.41 17.64
CA GLY A 111 -4.07 13.96 17.52
C GLY A 111 -4.44 13.27 18.82
N LYS A 112 -3.88 13.73 19.94
CA LYS A 112 -4.17 13.16 21.27
C LYS A 112 -5.61 13.39 21.71
N GLU A 113 -6.26 14.45 21.24
CA GLU A 113 -7.67 14.71 21.55
C GLU A 113 -8.61 13.72 20.85
N VAL A 114 -8.19 13.23 19.67
CA VAL A 114 -9.03 12.40 18.79
C VAL A 114 -8.71 10.90 18.94
N VAL A 115 -7.47 10.53 19.29
CA VAL A 115 -7.00 9.14 19.29
C VAL A 115 -7.83 8.21 20.17
N ASP A 116 -8.27 8.65 21.36
CA ASP A 116 -9.06 7.81 22.27
C ASP A 116 -10.43 7.48 21.67
N VAL A 117 -11.04 8.44 20.97
CA VAL A 117 -12.32 8.23 20.26
C VAL A 117 -12.11 7.23 19.12
N VAL A 118 -11.03 7.37 18.36
CA VAL A 118 -10.69 6.46 17.25
C VAL A 118 -10.48 5.04 17.76
N LEU A 119 -9.71 4.86 18.84
CA LEU A 119 -9.45 3.56 19.45
C LEU A 119 -10.73 2.91 19.99
N ASP A 120 -11.64 3.67 20.60
CA ASP A 120 -12.94 3.14 21.04
C ASP A 120 -13.78 2.63 19.84
N ARG A 121 -13.75 3.34 18.71
CA ARG A 121 -14.46 2.90 17.49
C ARG A 121 -13.81 1.67 16.87
N ILE A 122 -12.48 1.61 16.81
CA ILE A 122 -11.75 0.43 16.33
C ILE A 122 -12.06 -0.77 17.22
N ARG A 123 -12.08 -0.57 18.56
CA ARG A 123 -12.41 -1.62 19.53
C ARG A 123 -13.81 -2.19 19.31
N LYS A 124 -14.82 -1.35 19.12
CA LYS A 124 -16.19 -1.80 18.81
C LYS A 124 -16.26 -2.66 17.55
N LEU A 125 -15.51 -2.29 16.51
CA LEU A 125 -15.45 -3.08 15.28
C LEU A 125 -14.67 -4.40 15.46
N ALA A 126 -13.60 -4.37 16.25
CA ALA A 126 -12.81 -5.55 16.58
C ALA A 126 -13.61 -6.55 17.43
N ASP A 127 -14.40 -6.07 18.40
CA ASP A 127 -15.28 -6.90 19.23
C ASP A 127 -16.40 -7.57 18.41
N ASN A 128 -16.81 -6.93 17.31
CA ASN A 128 -17.76 -7.49 16.34
C ASN A 128 -17.11 -8.53 15.39
N CYS A 129 -15.81 -8.80 15.50
CA CYS A 129 -15.12 -9.80 14.68
C CYS A 129 -14.95 -11.11 15.45
N THR A 130 -15.17 -12.24 14.77
CA THR A 130 -14.95 -13.57 15.35
C THR A 130 -13.48 -13.98 15.34
N GLY A 131 -12.71 -13.48 14.36
CA GLY A 131 -11.30 -13.83 14.16
C GLY A 131 -10.53 -12.73 13.42
N LEU A 132 -10.39 -11.56 14.05
CA LEU A 132 -9.62 -10.43 13.51
C LEU A 132 -8.19 -10.87 13.15
N GLN A 133 -7.82 -10.78 11.88
CA GLN A 133 -6.47 -11.05 11.40
C GLN A 133 -5.53 -9.87 11.67
N GLY A 134 -5.99 -8.66 11.35
CA GLY A 134 -5.12 -7.50 11.30
C GLY A 134 -5.82 -6.22 10.84
N PHE A 135 -5.00 -5.19 10.67
CA PHE A 135 -5.40 -3.86 10.24
C PHE A 135 -4.75 -3.52 8.90
N MET A 136 -5.54 -2.93 8.00
CA MET A 136 -5.03 -2.27 6.80
C MET A 136 -5.07 -0.77 7.03
N ILE A 137 -3.90 -0.12 6.99
CA ILE A 137 -3.76 1.29 7.36
C ILE A 137 -3.43 2.07 6.10
N PHE A 138 -4.24 3.06 5.78
CA PHE A 138 -4.10 3.90 4.60
C PHE A 138 -3.80 5.32 5.06
N ASN A 139 -2.60 5.81 4.77
CA ASN A 139 -2.16 7.12 5.18
C ASN A 139 -1.19 7.73 4.17
N ALA A 140 -1.04 9.05 4.23
CA ALA A 140 -0.04 9.78 3.46
C ALA A 140 1.05 10.30 4.40
N VAL A 141 2.32 9.98 4.12
CA VAL A 141 3.44 10.35 5.00
C VAL A 141 3.81 11.83 4.88
N GLY A 142 3.41 12.50 3.79
CA GLY A 142 3.67 13.94 3.60
C GLY A 142 2.75 14.87 4.39
N GLY A 143 1.50 14.44 4.69
CA GLY A 143 0.51 15.29 5.37
C GLY A 143 0.63 15.22 6.88
N GLY A 144 0.23 16.27 7.62
CA GLY A 144 0.34 16.31 9.08
C GLY A 144 -0.54 15.28 9.81
N THR A 145 -1.77 15.07 9.33
CA THR A 145 -2.68 14.06 9.91
C THR A 145 -2.21 12.64 9.56
N GLY A 146 -1.92 12.38 8.28
CA GLY A 146 -1.52 11.03 7.82
C GLY A 146 -0.18 10.57 8.39
N SER A 147 0.74 11.50 8.65
CA SER A 147 2.01 11.23 9.32
C SER A 147 1.83 11.15 10.83
N GLY A 148 1.50 12.26 11.49
CA GLY A 148 1.48 12.37 12.96
C GLY A 148 0.45 11.48 13.63
N LEU A 149 -0.83 11.63 13.25
CA LEU A 149 -1.91 10.80 13.82
C LEU A 149 -1.75 9.34 13.37
N GLY A 150 -1.19 9.11 12.18
CA GLY A 150 -0.80 7.78 11.69
C GLY A 150 0.16 7.06 12.62
N SER A 151 1.31 7.68 12.92
CA SER A 151 2.30 7.12 13.84
C SER A 151 1.73 6.93 15.25
N LEU A 152 1.00 7.92 15.77
CA LEU A 152 0.38 7.82 17.10
C LEU A 152 -0.61 6.64 17.17
N LEU A 153 -1.43 6.44 16.13
CA LEU A 153 -2.39 5.35 16.12
C LEU A 153 -1.69 3.99 15.99
N LEU A 154 -0.62 3.90 15.21
CA LEU A 154 0.18 2.69 15.05
C LEU A 154 0.84 2.24 16.37
N GLU A 155 1.39 3.18 17.14
CA GLU A 155 1.91 2.92 18.49
C GLU A 155 0.82 2.32 19.39
N ARG A 156 -0.35 2.96 19.43
CA ARG A 156 -1.46 2.52 20.28
C ARG A 156 -2.03 1.18 19.85
N LEU A 157 -2.14 0.93 18.54
CA LEU A 157 -2.57 -0.36 18.01
C LEU A 157 -1.56 -1.47 18.32
N SER A 158 -0.26 -1.16 18.35
CA SER A 158 0.77 -2.13 18.73
C SER A 158 0.71 -2.49 20.21
N VAL A 159 0.31 -1.55 21.08
CA VAL A 159 0.07 -1.80 22.51
C VAL A 159 -1.20 -2.64 22.72
N ASP A 160 -2.33 -2.23 22.15
CA ASP A 160 -3.63 -2.89 22.37
C ASP A 160 -3.75 -4.22 21.61
N TYR A 161 -3.15 -4.32 20.42
CA TYR A 161 -3.30 -5.42 19.46
C TYR A 161 -1.95 -5.97 18.95
N GLY A 162 -0.92 -6.07 19.79
CA GLY A 162 0.46 -6.41 19.37
C GLY A 162 0.66 -7.74 18.61
N ARG A 163 -0.30 -8.69 18.67
CA ARG A 163 -0.24 -9.94 17.89
C ARG A 163 -0.91 -9.87 16.52
N LYS A 164 -1.56 -8.76 16.19
CA LYS A 164 -2.31 -8.58 14.94
C LYS A 164 -1.42 -7.93 13.90
N SER A 165 -1.49 -8.45 12.67
CA SER A 165 -0.69 -7.93 11.56
C SER A 165 -1.19 -6.55 11.11
N LYS A 166 -0.27 -5.66 10.76
CA LYS A 166 -0.52 -4.28 10.34
C LYS A 166 0.07 -4.08 8.95
N LEU A 167 -0.80 -3.95 7.94
CA LEU A 167 -0.43 -3.74 6.55
C LEU A 167 -0.65 -2.26 6.19
N GLY A 168 0.42 -1.53 5.92
CA GLY A 168 0.38 -0.12 5.53
C GLY A 168 0.29 0.06 4.02
N PHE A 169 -0.64 0.89 3.55
CA PHE A 169 -0.67 1.47 2.21
C PHE A 169 -0.32 2.94 2.33
N THR A 170 0.97 3.22 2.14
CA THR A 170 1.57 4.51 2.47
C THR A 170 1.81 5.32 1.21
N ILE A 171 1.16 6.48 1.12
CA ILE A 171 1.34 7.42 0.01
C ILE A 171 2.55 8.29 0.30
N TYR A 172 3.58 8.17 -0.54
CA TYR A 172 4.81 8.92 -0.48
C TYR A 172 4.73 10.20 -1.34
N PRO A 173 5.24 11.33 -0.81
CA PRO A 173 5.23 12.59 -1.53
C PRO A 173 6.26 12.60 -2.66
N SER A 174 5.93 13.34 -3.72
CA SER A 174 6.87 13.67 -4.79
C SER A 174 7.02 15.18 -4.94
N PRO A 175 8.22 15.68 -5.30
CA PRO A 175 8.43 17.10 -5.58
C PRO A 175 7.53 17.70 -6.67
N GLN A 176 7.02 16.92 -7.63
CA GLN A 176 6.18 17.46 -8.71
C GLN A 176 4.72 17.69 -8.28
N VAL A 177 4.24 16.89 -7.33
CA VAL A 177 2.84 16.88 -6.85
C VAL A 177 2.76 17.30 -5.37
N SER A 178 3.88 17.78 -4.81
CA SER A 178 4.00 18.24 -3.43
C SER A 178 3.17 19.49 -3.21
N THR A 179 2.36 19.49 -2.16
CA THR A 179 1.53 20.64 -1.78
C THR A 179 2.11 21.38 -0.59
N ALA A 180 2.99 20.75 0.17
CA ALA A 180 3.61 21.34 1.36
C ALA A 180 5.15 21.24 1.35
N VAL A 181 5.80 22.35 1.69
CA VAL A 181 7.27 22.47 1.73
C VAL A 181 7.90 21.55 2.80
N VAL A 182 7.15 21.26 3.87
CA VAL A 182 7.62 20.47 5.01
C VAL A 182 7.36 18.97 4.89
N GLU A 183 6.89 18.49 3.73
CA GLU A 183 6.68 17.06 3.46
C GLU A 183 7.91 16.18 3.76
N PRO A 184 9.17 16.60 3.47
CA PRO A 184 10.34 15.79 3.84
C PRO A 184 10.45 15.54 5.35
N TYR A 185 10.15 16.53 6.19
CA TYR A 185 10.14 16.36 7.65
C TYR A 185 9.07 15.38 8.11
N ASN A 186 7.84 15.56 7.62
CA ASN A 186 6.74 14.66 7.96
C ASN A 186 7.03 13.23 7.51
N SER A 187 7.65 13.06 6.33
CA SER A 187 7.99 11.75 5.79
C SER A 187 9.01 11.02 6.66
N VAL A 188 10.11 11.67 7.02
CA VAL A 188 11.15 11.05 7.88
C VAL A 188 10.57 10.64 9.24
N LEU A 189 9.80 11.53 9.88
CA LEU A 189 9.17 11.25 11.18
C LEU A 189 8.11 10.15 11.10
N ALA A 190 7.30 10.15 10.03
CA ALA A 190 6.32 9.09 9.80
C ALA A 190 7.00 7.73 9.54
N THR A 191 8.04 7.71 8.72
CA THR A 191 8.76 6.48 8.37
C THR A 191 9.44 5.87 9.59
N HIS A 192 9.99 6.69 10.49
CA HIS A 192 10.49 6.23 11.79
C HIS A 192 9.42 5.49 12.60
N GLY A 193 8.22 6.07 12.75
CA GLY A 193 7.10 5.39 13.43
C GLY A 193 6.56 4.16 12.67
N LEU A 194 6.56 4.20 11.34
CA LEU A 194 6.18 3.04 10.51
C LEU A 194 7.13 1.87 10.70
N LEU A 195 8.43 2.13 10.87
CA LEU A 195 9.47 1.12 10.96
C LEU A 195 9.32 0.22 12.19
N GLU A 196 8.85 0.76 13.31
CA GLU A 196 8.68 -0.03 14.55
C GLU A 196 7.31 -0.74 14.60
N HIS A 197 6.28 -0.12 14.02
CA HIS A 197 4.88 -0.49 14.28
C HIS A 197 4.13 -1.02 13.07
N THR A 198 4.77 -1.19 11.91
CA THR A 198 4.15 -1.78 10.72
C THR A 198 4.82 -3.11 10.37
N ASP A 199 4.02 -4.11 10.01
CA ASP A 199 4.56 -5.43 9.63
C ASP A 199 4.97 -5.47 8.15
N VAL A 200 4.21 -4.78 7.28
CA VAL A 200 4.49 -4.63 5.85
C VAL A 200 3.99 -3.25 5.41
N ALA A 201 4.84 -2.45 4.78
CA ALA A 201 4.49 -1.12 4.27
C ALA A 201 4.63 -1.08 2.75
N ILE A 202 3.52 -0.98 2.04
CA ILE A 202 3.50 -0.82 0.57
C ILE A 202 3.64 0.66 0.26
N MET A 203 4.69 0.98 -0.51
CA MET A 203 5.00 2.35 -0.90
C MET A 203 4.30 2.71 -2.21
N LEU A 204 3.60 3.84 -2.19
CA LEU A 204 2.85 4.39 -3.31
C LEU A 204 3.33 5.82 -3.58
N ASP A 205 4.18 6.01 -4.58
CA ASP A 205 4.73 7.31 -4.95
C ASP A 205 3.80 8.03 -5.93
N ASN A 206 3.33 9.21 -5.54
CA ASN A 206 2.43 10.03 -6.36
C ASN A 206 3.01 10.34 -7.75
N GLU A 207 4.32 10.52 -7.90
CA GLU A 207 4.92 10.84 -9.21
C GLU A 207 5.03 9.63 -10.12
N ALA A 208 5.36 8.46 -9.58
CA ALA A 208 5.38 7.24 -10.36
C ALA A 208 3.98 6.92 -10.90
N ILE A 209 2.95 7.07 -10.06
CA ILE A 209 1.56 6.85 -10.43
C ILE A 209 1.09 7.91 -11.44
N TYR A 210 1.48 9.19 -11.24
CA TYR A 210 1.19 10.27 -12.19
C TYR A 210 1.80 10.00 -13.57
N ASP A 211 3.07 9.55 -13.62
CA ASP A 211 3.77 9.20 -14.86
C ASP A 211 3.11 8.01 -15.56
N ILE A 212 2.64 7.01 -14.81
CA ILE A 212 1.88 5.87 -15.35
C ILE A 212 0.54 6.34 -15.93
N CYS A 213 -0.23 7.16 -15.23
CA CYS A 213 -1.48 7.71 -15.74
C CYS A 213 -1.26 8.51 -17.02
N LYS A 214 -0.21 9.34 -17.05
CA LYS A 214 0.09 10.17 -18.22
C LYS A 214 0.49 9.34 -19.44
N ARG A 215 1.38 8.36 -19.27
CA ARG A 215 1.92 7.57 -20.39
C ARG A 215 0.96 6.47 -20.84
N SER A 216 0.37 5.74 -19.90
CA SER A 216 -0.39 4.52 -20.21
C SER A 216 -1.89 4.80 -20.39
N LEU A 217 -2.46 5.77 -19.68
CA LEU A 217 -3.87 6.15 -19.79
C LEU A 217 -4.10 7.33 -20.76
N ASP A 218 -3.03 7.95 -21.26
CA ASP A 218 -3.09 9.09 -22.19
C ASP A 218 -3.76 10.34 -21.58
N ILE A 219 -3.55 10.55 -20.28
CA ILE A 219 -4.12 11.68 -19.53
C ILE A 219 -3.06 12.77 -19.40
N ASP A 220 -3.24 13.93 -20.05
CA ASP A 220 -2.26 15.02 -20.01
C ASP A 220 -1.97 15.56 -18.60
N ARG A 221 -3.03 15.67 -17.78
CA ARG A 221 -2.99 16.19 -16.40
C ARG A 221 -3.83 15.32 -15.46
N PRO A 222 -3.27 14.20 -14.98
CA PRO A 222 -3.94 13.34 -14.00
C PRO A 222 -4.35 14.09 -12.73
N SER A 223 -5.60 13.89 -12.31
CA SER A 223 -6.13 14.37 -11.03
C SER A 223 -5.99 13.30 -9.93
N TYR A 224 -6.16 13.67 -8.66
CA TYR A 224 -6.16 12.70 -7.56
C TYR A 224 -7.21 11.59 -7.73
N THR A 225 -8.34 11.86 -8.40
CA THR A 225 -9.32 10.82 -8.73
C THR A 225 -8.74 9.77 -9.68
N ASN A 226 -7.95 10.18 -10.67
CA ASN A 226 -7.32 9.23 -11.61
C ASN A 226 -6.25 8.39 -10.89
N LEU A 227 -5.41 9.04 -10.07
CA LEU A 227 -4.38 8.38 -9.27
C LEU A 227 -5.02 7.36 -8.31
N ASN A 228 -6.02 7.79 -7.52
CA ASN A 228 -6.68 6.94 -6.53
C ASN A 228 -7.40 5.75 -7.17
N ARG A 229 -7.97 5.90 -8.37
CA ARG A 229 -8.58 4.78 -9.09
C ARG A 229 -7.54 3.74 -9.52
N LEU A 230 -6.37 4.17 -9.99
CA LEU A 230 -5.29 3.25 -10.33
C LEU A 230 -4.76 2.54 -9.08
N ILE A 231 -4.51 3.27 -7.99
CA ILE A 231 -4.09 2.68 -6.72
C ILE A 231 -5.15 1.70 -6.21
N ALA A 232 -6.43 2.06 -6.24
CA ALA A 232 -7.52 1.19 -5.81
C ALA A 232 -7.55 -0.14 -6.57
N GLN A 233 -7.20 -0.15 -7.85
CA GLN A 233 -7.06 -1.39 -8.64
C GLN A 233 -5.91 -2.26 -8.17
N VAL A 234 -4.76 -1.66 -7.83
CA VAL A 234 -3.64 -2.40 -7.23
C VAL A 234 -4.08 -3.01 -5.91
N ILE A 235 -4.59 -2.18 -4.99
CA ILE A 235 -5.01 -2.62 -3.66
C ILE A 235 -6.09 -3.70 -3.75
N SER A 236 -7.04 -3.56 -4.67
CA SER A 236 -8.06 -4.57 -4.92
C SER A 236 -7.45 -5.91 -5.35
N SER A 237 -6.49 -5.88 -6.28
CA SER A 237 -5.79 -7.09 -6.71
C SER A 237 -4.96 -7.73 -5.61
N LEU A 238 -4.35 -6.94 -4.73
CA LEU A 238 -3.59 -7.46 -3.59
C LEU A 238 -4.50 -8.08 -2.51
N THR A 239 -5.68 -7.52 -2.29
CA THR A 239 -6.65 -8.03 -1.31
C THR A 239 -7.61 -9.08 -1.87
N THR A 240 -7.50 -9.40 -3.15
CA THR A 240 -8.40 -10.34 -3.82
C THR A 240 -8.42 -11.71 -3.16
N SER A 241 -7.26 -12.22 -2.69
CA SER A 241 -7.16 -13.50 -1.99
C SER A 241 -7.86 -13.54 -0.64
N LEU A 242 -8.19 -12.38 -0.07
CA LEU A 242 -8.85 -12.23 1.22
C LEU A 242 -10.37 -12.10 1.08
N ARG A 243 -10.83 -11.63 -0.09
CA ARG A 243 -12.25 -11.34 -0.38
C ARG A 243 -12.92 -12.41 -1.23
N PHE A 244 -12.14 -13.13 -2.02
CA PHE A 244 -12.61 -14.15 -2.94
C PHE A 244 -11.82 -15.44 -2.76
N ASP A 245 -12.48 -16.55 -3.02
CA ASP A 245 -11.82 -17.84 -3.05
C ASP A 245 -11.01 -17.98 -4.35
N GLY A 246 -9.71 -18.13 -4.20
CA GLY A 246 -8.76 -18.45 -5.27
C GLY A 246 -8.19 -19.86 -5.14
N SER A 247 -7.49 -20.29 -6.19
CA SER A 247 -6.77 -21.57 -6.18
C SER A 247 -5.50 -21.52 -5.33
N LEU A 248 -4.91 -20.33 -5.18
CA LEU A 248 -3.82 -20.05 -4.26
C LEU A 248 -4.10 -18.76 -3.49
N ASN A 249 -4.66 -18.92 -2.29
CA ASN A 249 -4.94 -17.79 -1.40
C ASN A 249 -3.69 -17.43 -0.60
N VAL A 250 -3.46 -16.13 -0.45
CA VAL A 250 -2.41 -15.55 0.40
C VAL A 250 -3.11 -14.79 1.53
N ASP A 251 -2.80 -15.15 2.77
CA ASP A 251 -3.28 -14.45 3.97
C ASP A 251 -2.45 -13.19 4.28
N VAL A 252 -2.98 -12.29 5.12
CA VAL A 252 -2.22 -11.09 5.56
C VAL A 252 -0.91 -11.46 6.25
N THR A 253 -0.93 -12.47 7.13
CA THR A 253 0.28 -12.97 7.81
C THR A 253 1.26 -13.64 6.83
N GLU A 254 0.77 -14.15 5.71
CA GLU A 254 1.61 -14.70 4.65
C GLU A 254 2.34 -13.59 3.88
N PHE A 255 1.80 -12.36 3.78
CA PHE A 255 2.57 -11.26 3.21
C PHE A 255 3.83 -10.99 4.03
N GLN A 256 3.71 -10.93 5.36
CA GLN A 256 4.86 -10.75 6.24
C GLN A 256 5.85 -11.92 6.09
N THR A 257 5.37 -13.16 6.23
CA THR A 257 6.24 -14.36 6.20
C THR A 257 6.94 -14.55 4.85
N ASN A 258 6.28 -14.20 3.74
CA ASN A 258 6.82 -14.44 2.40
C ASN A 258 7.64 -13.28 1.84
N LEU A 259 7.38 -12.05 2.28
CA LEU A 259 7.98 -10.86 1.68
C LEU A 259 8.99 -10.16 2.60
N VAL A 260 8.92 -10.37 3.92
CA VAL A 260 9.77 -9.67 4.89
C VAL A 260 10.82 -10.64 5.45
N PRO A 261 12.04 -10.67 4.88
CA PRO A 261 13.12 -11.51 5.38
C PRO A 261 13.65 -11.02 6.74
N TYR A 262 13.73 -9.69 6.89
CA TYR A 262 14.21 -9.01 8.09
C TYR A 262 13.16 -8.01 8.57
N PRO A 263 12.88 -7.92 9.89
CA PRO A 263 11.82 -7.05 10.40
C PRO A 263 11.93 -5.58 10.00
N ARG A 264 13.15 -5.01 9.82
CA ARG A 264 13.33 -3.61 9.38
C ARG A 264 13.14 -3.42 7.87
N ILE A 265 13.31 -4.47 7.07
CA ILE A 265 13.23 -4.43 5.61
C ILE A 265 11.85 -4.89 5.15
N HIS A 266 10.82 -4.12 5.53
CA HIS A 266 9.42 -4.43 5.26
C HIS A 266 8.73 -3.44 4.31
N PHE A 267 9.50 -2.58 3.64
CA PHE A 267 8.98 -1.67 2.63
C PHE A 267 8.93 -2.34 1.27
N MET A 268 7.74 -2.37 0.69
CA MET A 268 7.45 -3.12 -0.52
C MET A 268 7.22 -2.18 -1.70
N LEU A 269 7.79 -2.56 -2.83
CA LEU A 269 7.48 -1.99 -4.14
C LEU A 269 6.26 -2.69 -4.73
N SER A 270 5.34 -1.91 -5.31
CA SER A 270 4.19 -2.47 -6.03
C SER A 270 4.23 -2.12 -7.51
N SER A 271 3.63 -2.98 -8.33
CA SER A 271 3.51 -2.81 -9.78
C SER A 271 2.21 -3.44 -10.26
N TYR A 272 1.64 -2.91 -11.33
CA TYR A 272 0.37 -3.40 -11.89
C TYR A 272 0.41 -3.44 -13.40
N ALA A 273 -0.03 -4.55 -13.96
CA ALA A 273 -0.15 -4.72 -15.40
C ALA A 273 -1.39 -5.55 -15.76
N PRO A 274 -2.07 -5.24 -16.88
CA PRO A 274 -1.79 -4.12 -17.78
C PRO A 274 -2.53 -2.84 -17.37
N VAL A 275 -1.92 -1.68 -17.65
CA VAL A 275 -2.57 -0.37 -17.51
C VAL A 275 -2.92 0.12 -18.91
N ILE A 276 -4.17 -0.03 -19.32
CA ILE A 276 -4.64 0.32 -20.68
C ILE A 276 -5.78 1.33 -20.57
N SER A 277 -5.71 2.40 -21.37
CA SER A 277 -6.79 3.38 -21.52
C SER A 277 -8.06 2.74 -22.08
N ALA A 278 -9.23 3.15 -21.57
CA ALA A 278 -10.53 2.73 -22.06
C ALA A 278 -10.72 2.91 -23.58
N GLU A 279 -10.04 3.88 -24.19
CA GLU A 279 -10.10 4.15 -25.64
C GLU A 279 -9.33 3.10 -26.48
N LYS A 280 -8.29 2.48 -25.90
CA LYS A 280 -7.39 1.53 -26.58
C LYS A 280 -7.78 0.06 -26.35
N ALA A 281 -8.88 -0.18 -25.64
CA ALA A 281 -9.33 -1.50 -25.15
C ALA A 281 -9.52 -2.58 -26.24
N TYR A 282 -9.80 -2.19 -27.49
CA TYR A 282 -10.16 -3.13 -28.56
C TYR A 282 -8.98 -3.71 -29.34
N HIS A 283 -7.77 -3.19 -29.12
CA HIS A 283 -6.65 -3.50 -30.01
C HIS A 283 -5.71 -4.60 -29.51
N GLU A 284 -5.64 -4.89 -28.21
CA GLU A 284 -4.63 -5.82 -27.67
C GLU A 284 -5.17 -6.67 -26.51
N GLN A 285 -5.24 -8.00 -26.72
CA GLN A 285 -5.37 -8.95 -25.64
C GLN A 285 -3.98 -9.44 -25.25
N LEU A 286 -3.48 -8.98 -24.10
CA LEU A 286 -2.17 -9.36 -23.61
C LEU A 286 -2.19 -10.77 -23.01
N SER A 287 -1.17 -11.56 -23.32
CA SER A 287 -0.94 -12.89 -22.77
C SER A 287 -0.44 -12.82 -21.32
N VAL A 288 -0.51 -13.95 -20.60
CA VAL A 288 0.04 -14.04 -19.23
C VAL A 288 1.53 -13.68 -19.21
N ALA A 289 2.31 -14.14 -20.19
CA ALA A 289 3.73 -13.84 -20.26
C ALA A 289 4.02 -12.34 -20.45
N GLU A 290 3.24 -11.65 -21.27
CA GLU A 290 3.41 -10.21 -21.52
C GLU A 290 3.09 -9.39 -20.26
N ILE A 291 1.94 -9.63 -19.62
CA ILE A 291 1.58 -8.89 -18.39
C ILE A 291 2.58 -9.15 -17.26
N THR A 292 3.07 -10.39 -17.12
CA THR A 292 4.10 -10.72 -16.12
C THR A 292 5.40 -9.99 -16.42
N ASN A 293 5.82 -9.90 -17.69
CA ASN A 293 7.00 -9.15 -18.08
C ASN A 293 6.86 -7.65 -17.77
N SER A 294 5.71 -7.06 -18.09
CA SER A 294 5.42 -5.66 -17.83
C SER A 294 5.48 -5.29 -16.34
N CYS A 295 5.17 -6.22 -15.42
CA CYS A 295 5.30 -5.97 -13.99
C CYS A 295 6.73 -5.69 -13.54
N PHE A 296 7.74 -6.27 -14.20
CA PHE A 296 9.16 -6.08 -13.89
C PHE A 296 9.80 -4.91 -14.65
N GLU A 297 9.04 -4.21 -15.49
CA GLU A 297 9.53 -3.01 -16.14
C GLU A 297 9.54 -1.84 -15.14
N PRO A 298 10.63 -1.06 -15.05
CA PRO A 298 10.69 0.12 -14.17
C PRO A 298 9.56 1.11 -14.43
N ALA A 299 9.06 1.13 -15.67
CA ALA A 299 7.92 1.92 -16.09
C ALA A 299 6.62 1.62 -15.32
N SER A 300 6.40 0.39 -14.88
CA SER A 300 5.16 -0.05 -14.24
C SER A 300 5.21 0.02 -12.71
N MET A 301 6.36 0.40 -12.16
CA MET A 301 6.57 0.49 -10.72
C MET A 301 5.81 1.68 -10.14
N MET A 302 5.13 1.46 -9.02
CA MET A 302 4.36 2.47 -8.31
C MET A 302 5.20 3.30 -7.34
N ALA A 303 6.51 3.05 -7.27
CA ALA A 303 7.48 3.94 -6.63
C ALA A 303 8.59 4.29 -7.60
N LYS A 304 9.09 5.53 -7.56
CA LYS A 304 10.15 5.98 -8.46
C LYS A 304 11.50 5.45 -8.00
N CYS A 305 11.84 4.24 -8.41
CA CYS A 305 13.17 3.66 -8.21
C CYS A 305 13.51 2.79 -9.42
N ASP A 306 14.80 2.56 -9.66
CA ASP A 306 15.22 1.60 -10.66
C ASP A 306 15.51 0.23 -10.02
N PRO A 307 14.60 -0.75 -10.16
CA PRO A 307 14.79 -2.09 -9.58
C PRO A 307 16.01 -2.82 -10.15
N ARG A 308 16.61 -2.34 -11.25
CA ARG A 308 17.82 -2.92 -11.84
C ARG A 308 19.09 -2.54 -11.08
N HIS A 309 19.06 -1.48 -10.26
CA HIS A 309 20.17 -1.10 -9.39
C HIS A 309 20.15 -1.80 -8.04
N GLY A 310 19.07 -2.53 -7.73
CA GLY A 310 18.93 -3.31 -6.52
C GLY A 310 18.82 -4.81 -6.80
N LYS A 311 18.60 -5.57 -5.72
CA LYS A 311 18.31 -7.00 -5.76
C LYS A 311 16.93 -7.25 -5.18
N TYR A 312 16.25 -8.25 -5.74
CA TYR A 312 14.97 -8.73 -5.23
C TYR A 312 15.20 -9.75 -4.12
N MET A 313 14.58 -9.52 -2.97
CA MET A 313 14.57 -10.48 -1.86
C MET A 313 13.39 -11.45 -2.01
N ALA A 314 12.23 -10.91 -2.38
CA ALA A 314 11.01 -11.66 -2.58
C ALA A 314 10.07 -10.93 -3.56
N ALA A 315 9.25 -11.67 -4.28
CA ALA A 315 8.23 -11.16 -5.18
C ALA A 315 6.96 -12.02 -5.09
N CYS A 316 5.82 -11.36 -4.96
CA CYS A 316 4.50 -11.96 -4.99
C CYS A 316 3.72 -11.42 -6.19
N LEU A 317 3.21 -12.30 -7.04
CA LEU A 317 2.43 -11.99 -8.22
C LEU A 317 0.98 -12.45 -8.02
N MET A 318 0.05 -11.51 -7.94
CA MET A 318 -1.37 -11.75 -7.74
C MET A 318 -2.11 -11.59 -9.07
N TYR A 319 -2.37 -12.72 -9.72
CA TYR A 319 -3.09 -12.78 -10.99
C TYR A 319 -4.60 -12.79 -10.80
N ARG A 320 -5.31 -12.10 -11.69
CA ARG A 320 -6.78 -12.06 -11.75
C ARG A 320 -7.28 -12.33 -13.17
N GLY A 321 -8.41 -13.02 -13.27
CA GLY A 321 -9.15 -13.27 -14.51
C GLY A 321 -8.80 -14.58 -15.21
N ASP A 322 -8.85 -14.58 -16.54
CA ASP A 322 -8.57 -15.75 -17.37
C ASP A 322 -7.07 -16.08 -17.39
N VAL A 323 -6.62 -16.80 -16.37
CA VAL A 323 -5.21 -17.14 -16.15
C VAL A 323 -5.05 -18.62 -15.87
N VAL A 324 -4.26 -19.29 -16.71
CA VAL A 324 -3.95 -20.71 -16.56
C VAL A 324 -2.68 -20.88 -15.71
N PRO A 325 -2.69 -21.70 -14.63
CA PRO A 325 -1.52 -21.89 -13.76
C PRO A 325 -0.24 -22.35 -14.49
N LYS A 326 -0.40 -23.13 -15.56
CA LYS A 326 0.72 -23.57 -16.41
C LYS A 326 1.45 -22.39 -17.06
N ASP A 327 0.69 -21.41 -17.55
CA ASP A 327 1.25 -20.25 -18.24
C ASP A 327 1.93 -19.31 -17.25
N VAL A 328 1.40 -19.20 -16.03
CA VAL A 328 2.05 -18.48 -14.92
C VAL A 328 3.41 -19.08 -14.61
N ASN A 329 3.49 -20.41 -14.44
CA ASN A 329 4.76 -21.09 -14.16
C ASN A 329 5.77 -20.92 -15.30
N ALA A 330 5.32 -20.97 -16.56
CA ALA A 330 6.18 -20.72 -17.72
C ALA A 330 6.66 -19.26 -17.79
N ALA A 331 5.80 -18.30 -17.50
CA ALA A 331 6.14 -16.88 -17.45
C ALA A 331 7.17 -16.60 -16.34
N VAL A 332 6.94 -17.12 -15.13
CA VAL A 332 7.87 -16.97 -13.99
C VAL A 332 9.22 -17.66 -14.28
N ALA A 333 9.22 -18.84 -14.90
CA ALA A 333 10.46 -19.49 -15.31
C ALA A 333 11.25 -18.63 -16.31
N THR A 334 10.56 -17.92 -17.21
CA THR A 334 11.18 -16.99 -18.16
C THR A 334 11.73 -15.74 -17.46
N ILE A 335 11.01 -15.22 -16.47
CA ILE A 335 11.48 -14.08 -15.66
C ILE A 335 12.77 -14.44 -14.93
N LYS A 336 12.85 -15.64 -14.34
CA LYS A 336 14.04 -16.10 -13.59
C LYS A 336 15.31 -16.20 -14.45
N THR A 337 15.19 -16.34 -15.76
CA THR A 337 16.36 -16.42 -16.65
C THR A 337 16.84 -15.05 -17.15
N LYS A 338 16.07 -13.97 -16.90
CA LYS A 338 16.43 -12.62 -17.32
C LYS A 338 17.52 -12.05 -16.41
N ARG A 339 18.67 -11.70 -16.99
CA ARG A 339 19.81 -11.08 -16.29
C ARG A 339 19.49 -9.73 -15.63
N THR A 340 18.45 -9.04 -16.10
CA THR A 340 18.02 -7.74 -15.56
C THR A 340 17.28 -7.87 -14.23
N ILE A 341 16.91 -9.08 -13.81
CA ILE A 341 16.15 -9.35 -12.60
C ILE A 341 17.03 -10.22 -11.71
N GLN A 342 17.70 -9.58 -10.76
CA GLN A 342 18.62 -10.25 -9.86
C GLN A 342 17.94 -10.48 -8.52
N PHE A 343 17.94 -11.73 -8.06
CA PHE A 343 17.52 -12.07 -6.70
C PHE A 343 18.75 -12.18 -5.80
N VAL A 344 18.55 -12.08 -4.50
CA VAL A 344 19.56 -12.40 -3.49
C VAL A 344 19.86 -13.91 -3.46
N ASP A 345 21.11 -14.28 -3.23
CA ASP A 345 21.59 -15.67 -3.36
C ASP A 345 21.02 -16.61 -2.29
N TRP A 346 20.74 -16.06 -1.11
CA TRP A 346 20.15 -16.80 0.02
C TRP A 346 18.64 -17.08 -0.14
N CYS A 347 17.98 -16.52 -1.17
CA CYS A 347 16.56 -16.75 -1.45
C CYS A 347 16.34 -17.50 -2.79
N PRO A 348 16.53 -18.83 -2.84
CA PRO A 348 16.46 -19.62 -4.07
C PRO A 348 15.06 -19.70 -4.69
N THR A 349 13.99 -19.41 -3.93
CA THR A 349 12.60 -19.45 -4.40
C THR A 349 11.84 -18.17 -4.06
N GLY A 350 12.32 -17.02 -4.54
CA GLY A 350 11.73 -15.71 -4.27
C GLY A 350 10.41 -15.36 -4.97
N PHE A 351 9.67 -16.33 -5.54
CA PHE A 351 8.40 -16.05 -6.22
C PHE A 351 7.22 -16.77 -5.57
N LYS A 352 6.19 -16.01 -5.20
CA LYS A 352 4.87 -16.52 -4.79
C LYS A 352 3.82 -16.05 -5.79
N CYS A 353 2.93 -16.94 -6.24
CA CYS A 353 1.90 -16.57 -7.24
C CYS A 353 0.49 -16.85 -6.70
N GLY A 354 -0.34 -15.82 -6.53
CA GLY A 354 -1.78 -15.98 -6.27
C GLY A 354 -2.55 -15.98 -7.59
N ILE A 355 -3.60 -16.80 -7.71
CA ILE A 355 -4.48 -16.80 -8.89
C ILE A 355 -5.94 -16.75 -8.45
N ASN A 356 -6.64 -15.73 -8.95
CA ASN A 356 -8.08 -15.61 -8.84
C ASN A 356 -8.73 -15.59 -10.24
N TYR A 357 -9.77 -16.38 -10.43
CA TYR A 357 -10.42 -16.52 -11.75
C TYR A 357 -11.44 -15.42 -12.07
N GLN A 358 -11.78 -14.58 -11.09
CA GLN A 358 -12.66 -13.44 -11.35
C GLN A 358 -11.92 -12.35 -12.13
N PRO A 359 -12.50 -11.85 -13.23
CA PRO A 359 -11.90 -10.78 -14.01
C PRO A 359 -11.81 -9.47 -13.18
N PRO A 360 -10.80 -8.63 -13.43
CA PRO A 360 -10.73 -7.31 -12.82
C PRO A 360 -11.98 -6.48 -13.16
N THR A 361 -12.58 -5.89 -12.13
CA THR A 361 -13.72 -4.97 -12.31
C THR A 361 -13.21 -3.56 -12.51
N VAL A 362 -13.83 -2.80 -13.41
CA VAL A 362 -13.51 -1.38 -13.63
C VAL A 362 -14.66 -0.51 -13.16
N VAL A 363 -14.33 0.64 -12.58
CA VAL A 363 -15.32 1.63 -12.15
C VAL A 363 -15.98 2.23 -13.39
N PRO A 364 -17.33 2.31 -13.47
CA PRO A 364 -18.02 3.00 -14.55
C PRO A 364 -17.57 4.46 -14.67
N GLY A 365 -17.21 4.91 -15.88
CA GLY A 365 -16.61 6.24 -16.08
C GLY A 365 -15.18 6.37 -15.55
N GLY A 366 -14.51 5.24 -15.31
CA GLY A 366 -13.07 5.16 -15.05
C GLY A 366 -12.24 5.18 -16.32
N ASP A 367 -10.95 5.46 -16.16
CA ASP A 367 -10.00 5.62 -17.27
C ASP A 367 -9.44 4.28 -17.79
N LEU A 368 -9.62 3.20 -17.02
CA LEU A 368 -9.09 1.89 -17.31
C LEU A 368 -10.03 1.07 -18.20
N ALA A 369 -9.45 0.41 -19.20
CA ALA A 369 -10.14 -0.56 -20.03
C ALA A 369 -10.53 -1.81 -19.24
N ARG A 370 -11.65 -2.43 -19.65
CA ARG A 370 -11.98 -3.79 -19.20
C ARG A 370 -10.98 -4.78 -19.80
N VAL A 371 -10.29 -5.51 -18.93
CA VAL A 371 -9.30 -6.51 -19.34
C VAL A 371 -9.73 -7.89 -18.85
N GLN A 372 -9.40 -8.93 -19.63
CA GLN A 372 -9.73 -10.31 -19.26
C GLN A 372 -8.80 -10.86 -18.17
N ARG A 373 -7.59 -10.29 -18.05
CA ARG A 373 -6.57 -10.71 -17.11
C ARG A 373 -5.73 -9.52 -16.66
N ALA A 374 -5.30 -9.55 -15.40
CA ALA A 374 -4.36 -8.59 -14.84
C ALA A 374 -3.48 -9.28 -13.80
N VAL A 375 -2.38 -8.63 -13.44
CA VAL A 375 -1.46 -9.05 -12.40
C VAL A 375 -1.02 -7.82 -11.59
N ALA A 376 -1.08 -7.95 -10.27
CA ALA A 376 -0.46 -7.03 -9.35
C ALA A 376 0.76 -7.70 -8.71
N MET A 377 1.89 -7.03 -8.74
CA MET A 377 3.11 -7.48 -8.09
C MET A 377 3.34 -6.70 -6.79
N ILE A 378 3.70 -7.40 -5.74
CA ILE A 378 4.38 -6.83 -4.57
C ILE A 378 5.76 -7.45 -4.50
N SER A 379 6.80 -6.64 -4.42
CA SER A 379 8.17 -7.13 -4.34
C SER A 379 8.96 -6.39 -3.28
N ASN A 380 9.75 -7.13 -2.52
CA ASN A 380 10.77 -6.57 -1.65
C ASN A 380 12.08 -6.47 -2.45
N THR A 381 12.55 -5.24 -2.67
CA THR A 381 13.76 -4.95 -3.42
C THR A 381 14.58 -3.89 -2.72
N SER A 382 15.90 -4.04 -2.72
CA SER A 382 16.80 -3.03 -2.14
C SER A 382 16.83 -1.71 -2.91
N ALA A 383 16.32 -1.68 -4.14
CA ALA A 383 16.20 -0.45 -4.93
C ALA A 383 15.29 0.60 -4.27
N ILE A 384 14.43 0.20 -3.33
CA ILE A 384 13.57 1.12 -2.59
C ILE A 384 14.36 2.11 -1.72
N ALA A 385 15.62 1.80 -1.39
CA ALA A 385 16.55 2.70 -0.71
C ALA A 385 16.75 4.04 -1.45
N GLU A 386 16.64 4.05 -2.78
CA GLU A 386 16.69 5.29 -3.57
C GLU A 386 15.57 6.28 -3.19
N VAL A 387 14.41 5.76 -2.73
CA VAL A 387 13.29 6.61 -2.31
C VAL A 387 13.61 7.30 -0.99
N PHE A 388 14.14 6.55 -0.01
CA PHE A 388 14.57 7.10 1.28
C PHE A 388 15.68 8.13 1.11
N SER A 389 16.71 7.82 0.31
CA SER A 389 17.84 8.71 0.06
C SER A 389 17.43 10.07 -0.53
N ARG A 390 16.42 10.09 -1.41
CA ARG A 390 15.87 11.36 -1.94
C ARG A 390 15.14 12.19 -0.88
N ILE A 391 14.47 11.54 0.06
CA ILE A 391 13.75 12.22 1.14
C ILE A 391 14.75 12.75 2.15
N ASP A 392 15.71 11.92 2.55
CA ASP A 392 16.79 12.24 3.47
C ASP A 392 17.65 13.40 2.97
N HIS A 393 18.00 13.41 1.68
CA HIS A 393 18.72 14.54 1.09
C HIS A 393 17.97 15.87 1.25
N LYS A 394 16.65 15.87 1.03
CA LYS A 394 15.83 17.09 1.20
C LYS A 394 15.67 17.47 2.66
N PHE A 395 15.52 16.48 3.53
CA PHE A 395 15.50 16.66 4.97
C PHE A 395 16.77 17.36 5.44
N ASP A 396 17.94 16.86 5.03
CA ASP A 396 19.26 17.37 5.42
C ASP A 396 19.45 18.83 4.97
N LEU A 397 19.05 19.16 3.74
CA LEU A 397 19.10 20.53 3.22
C LEU A 397 18.30 21.52 4.08
N MET A 398 17.10 21.13 4.51
CA MET A 398 16.24 21.95 5.34
C MET A 398 16.75 22.02 6.80
N TYR A 399 17.10 20.87 7.37
CA TYR A 399 17.49 20.73 8.77
C TYR A 399 18.84 21.35 9.09
N ALA A 400 19.78 21.37 8.14
CA ALA A 400 21.05 22.09 8.25
C ALA A 400 20.87 23.59 8.51
N LYS A 401 19.73 24.17 8.11
CA LYS A 401 19.37 25.57 8.37
C LYS A 401 18.32 25.73 9.46
N ARG A 402 17.88 24.64 10.10
CA ARG A 402 16.75 24.61 11.04
C ARG A 402 15.50 25.30 10.47
N ALA A 403 15.32 25.22 9.16
CA ALA A 403 14.16 25.83 8.49
C ALA A 403 12.89 25.12 8.97
N PHE A 404 11.84 25.85 9.32
CA PHE A 404 10.54 25.33 9.78
C PHE A 404 10.52 24.50 11.08
N VAL A 405 11.66 24.15 11.68
CA VAL A 405 11.75 23.34 12.92
C VAL A 405 10.94 23.92 14.08
N HIS A 406 10.90 25.25 14.21
CA HIS A 406 10.15 25.94 15.27
C HIS A 406 8.64 25.64 15.27
N TRP A 407 8.05 25.30 14.12
CA TRP A 407 6.64 24.90 14.05
C TRP A 407 6.38 23.55 14.73
N TYR A 408 7.34 22.65 14.69
CA TYR A 408 7.24 21.32 15.31
C TYR A 408 7.50 21.42 16.81
N VAL A 409 8.56 22.11 17.21
CA VAL A 409 8.91 22.32 18.63
C VAL A 409 7.83 23.11 19.36
N GLY A 410 7.21 24.09 18.69
CA GLY A 410 6.09 24.85 19.25
C GLY A 410 4.83 24.02 19.55
N GLU A 411 4.73 22.82 18.98
CA GLU A 411 3.60 21.89 19.11
C GLU A 411 3.96 20.69 20.00
N GLY A 412 4.98 20.85 20.86
CA GLY A 412 5.31 19.90 21.92
C GLY A 412 6.21 18.73 21.53
N MET A 413 6.79 18.76 20.32
CA MET A 413 7.81 17.81 19.86
C MET A 413 9.20 18.26 20.33
N GLU A 414 10.06 17.33 20.77
CA GLU A 414 11.45 17.68 21.08
C GLU A 414 12.29 17.80 19.80
N GLU A 415 13.21 18.77 19.75
CA GLU A 415 14.09 18.93 18.58
C GLU A 415 14.98 17.68 18.35
N GLY A 416 15.29 16.94 19.42
CA GLY A 416 16.08 15.71 19.35
C GLY A 416 15.45 14.62 18.47
N GLU A 417 14.13 14.54 18.41
CA GLU A 417 13.39 13.55 17.63
C GLU A 417 13.68 13.64 16.13
N PHE A 418 13.98 14.85 15.62
CA PHE A 418 14.40 15.01 14.22
C PHE A 418 15.70 14.28 13.92
N SER A 419 16.66 14.36 14.85
CA SER A 419 17.97 13.72 14.68
C SER A 419 17.84 12.21 14.82
N GLU A 420 17.04 11.74 15.80
CA GLU A 420 16.77 10.31 16.01
C GLU A 420 16.10 9.67 14.79
N ALA A 421 15.02 10.26 14.28
CA ALA A 421 14.33 9.74 13.11
C ALA A 421 15.24 9.72 11.86
N ARG A 422 16.10 10.74 11.70
CA ARG A 422 17.06 10.81 10.60
C ARG A 422 18.18 9.77 10.72
N GLU A 423 18.67 9.50 11.93
CA GLU A 423 19.67 8.47 12.21
C GLU A 423 19.11 7.06 11.96
N ASP A 424 17.85 6.82 12.32
CA ASP A 424 17.18 5.54 12.08
C ASP A 424 16.94 5.27 10.58
N LEU A 425 16.58 6.31 9.81
CA LEU A 425 16.51 6.19 8.34
C LEU A 425 17.91 5.99 7.72
N ALA A 426 18.96 6.64 8.24
CA ALA A 426 20.32 6.38 7.79
C ALA A 426 20.74 4.92 8.04
N ALA A 427 20.36 4.37 9.20
CA ALA A 427 20.59 2.96 9.53
C ALA A 427 19.80 2.04 8.59
N LEU A 428 18.55 2.39 8.26
CA LEU A 428 17.75 1.65 7.28
C LEU A 428 18.38 1.64 5.89
N GLU A 429 18.92 2.77 5.41
CA GLU A 429 19.66 2.82 4.14
C GLU A 429 20.85 1.87 4.16
N LYS A 430 21.61 1.86 5.26
CA LYS A 430 22.74 0.94 5.46
C LYS A 430 22.30 -0.52 5.48
N ASP A 431 21.18 -0.84 6.12
CA ASP A 431 20.59 -2.20 6.11
C ASP A 431 20.31 -2.66 4.67
N TYR A 432 19.79 -1.78 3.81
CA TYR A 432 19.55 -2.09 2.40
C TYR A 432 20.83 -2.23 1.57
N GLU A 433 21.86 -1.43 1.87
CA GLU A 433 23.18 -1.55 1.25
C GLU A 433 23.84 -2.88 1.61
N GLU A 434 23.80 -3.29 2.88
CA GLU A 434 24.37 -4.55 3.37
C GLU A 434 23.71 -5.76 2.68
N VAL A 435 22.38 -5.79 2.59
CA VAL A 435 21.66 -6.86 1.88
C VAL A 435 22.02 -6.92 0.38
N SER A 436 22.34 -5.77 -0.21
CA SER A 436 22.78 -5.71 -1.62
C SER A 436 24.23 -6.17 -1.80
N ALA A 437 25.07 -5.98 -0.77
CA ALA A 437 26.50 -6.25 -0.78
C ALA A 437 26.87 -7.69 -0.39
N GLU A 438 26.11 -8.35 0.51
CA GLU A 438 26.34 -9.75 0.96
C GLU A 438 26.45 -10.78 -0.18
N THR A 439 26.01 -10.40 -1.38
CA THR A 439 25.99 -11.22 -2.58
C THR A 439 27.07 -10.83 -3.61
N GLN A 440 27.93 -9.84 -3.34
CA GLN A 440 29.13 -9.57 -4.15
C GLN A 440 30.36 -10.33 -3.62
N GLU A 441 30.43 -10.62 -2.32
CA GLU A 441 31.57 -11.34 -1.74
C GLU A 441 31.56 -12.85 -2.06
N GLY A 442 30.43 -13.42 -2.50
CA GLY A 442 30.30 -14.84 -2.86
C GLY A 442 30.82 -15.23 -4.26
N ASP A 443 31.01 -14.26 -5.16
CA ASP A 443 31.43 -14.50 -6.55
C ASP A 443 32.94 -14.23 -6.78
N GLY A 444 33.72 -13.98 -5.71
CA GLY A 444 35.05 -13.38 -5.80
C GLY A 444 36.27 -14.19 -5.31
N GLU A 445 36.12 -15.30 -4.59
CA GLU A 445 37.28 -15.92 -3.89
C GLU A 445 37.53 -17.43 -4.11
N ASP A 446 36.80 -18.14 -4.98
CA ASP A 446 36.99 -19.61 -5.15
C ASP A 446 37.63 -20.05 -6.49
N ASP A 447 38.28 -19.16 -7.23
CA ASP A 447 38.94 -19.49 -8.52
C ASP A 447 40.46 -19.19 -8.56
N MET A 448 41.16 -19.30 -7.42
CA MET A 448 42.63 -19.29 -7.40
C MET A 448 43.23 -20.26 -6.38
N GLU A 449 43.29 -21.55 -6.72
CA GLU A 449 44.47 -22.42 -6.55
C GLU A 449 44.08 -23.89 -6.79
N TYR A 450 44.29 -24.38 -8.01
CA TYR A 450 44.86 -25.73 -8.23
C TYR A 450 45.65 -25.68 -9.53
N GLY A 451 46.77 -24.97 -9.46
CA GLY A 451 47.87 -25.11 -10.40
C GLY A 451 48.59 -26.44 -10.15
N GLU A 452 48.86 -27.12 -11.26
CA GLU A 452 49.57 -28.39 -11.40
C GLU A 452 50.82 -28.52 -10.52
N GLU A 453 50.99 -29.69 -9.87
CA GLU A 453 52.32 -30.25 -9.64
C GLU A 453 52.32 -31.78 -9.85
N TYR A 454 52.91 -32.14 -11.00
CA TYR A 454 53.67 -33.35 -11.39
C TYR A 454 53.01 -34.75 -11.42
#